data_AF-A0A1S1M644-F1
#
_entry.id   AF-A0A1S1M644-F1
#
_cell.length_a   1.000
_cell.length_b   1.000
_cell.length_c   1.000
_cell.angle_alpha   90.00
_cell.angle_beta   90.00
_cell.angle_gamma   90.00
#
_symmetry.space_group_name_H-M   'P 1'
#
loop_
_entity.id
_entity.type
_entity.pdbx_description
1 polymer ?
#
loop_
_entity_poly.entity_id
_entity_poly.type
_entity_poly.pdbx_seq_one_letter_code
_entity_poly.pdbx_strand_id
1 'polypeptide(L)'
;MFQSHSTVSLRCAVGDKRIWIPALVVIVLLIIGGGIWWHQDRDTAPAQSDCQIAHELVDFKATSVKEQDALLASGADQERLEKYQASVDREQQYVDQIQDPSIQDKAQAVVDADRESYRKQADMYANPATSEPEEREAVAAYQHIAEKFKKAKDELLKTCPAASTDRKL
;
A
#
# COMPACT_ATOMS: atom_id res chain seq x y z
N MET A 1 43.14 -50.38 37.52
CA MET A 1 44.47 -50.05 38.11
C MET A 1 45.35 -49.56 36.97
N PHE A 2 46.02 -48.44 37.18
CA PHE A 2 47.01 -47.75 36.35
C PHE A 2 47.89 -48.66 35.45
N GLN A 3 48.16 -48.28 34.19
CA GLN A 3 49.42 -47.59 33.83
C GLN A 3 49.50 -47.27 32.33
N SER A 4 49.81 -46.00 32.08
CA SER A 4 50.26 -45.39 30.82
C SER A 4 51.66 -45.88 30.47
N HIS A 5 52.00 -46.07 29.19
CA HIS A 5 53.33 -45.75 28.66
C HIS A 5 53.26 -45.46 27.15
N SER A 6 53.71 -44.25 26.83
CA SER A 6 53.86 -43.58 25.53
C SER A 6 55.00 -44.16 24.68
N THR A 7 55.33 -43.43 23.60
CA THR A 7 56.45 -43.52 22.63
C THR A 7 56.12 -44.38 21.39
N VAL A 8 56.24 -43.92 20.13
CA VAL A 8 57.17 -42.95 19.52
C VAL A 8 56.48 -42.15 18.40
N SER A 9 56.80 -40.86 18.39
CA SER A 9 56.52 -39.84 17.38
C SER A 9 57.49 -39.94 16.20
N LEU A 10 57.04 -39.72 14.95
CA LEU A 10 57.79 -38.99 13.90
C LEU A 10 56.88 -38.78 12.65
N ARG A 11 56.38 -37.54 12.42
CA ARG A 11 56.76 -36.59 11.32
C ARG A 11 56.32 -37.06 9.91
N CYS A 12 55.60 -36.32 9.05
CA CYS A 12 55.50 -34.88 8.72
C CYS A 12 54.08 -34.59 8.15
N ALA A 13 53.34 -33.58 8.62
CA ALA A 13 53.26 -32.20 8.12
C ALA A 13 52.61 -32.02 6.72
N VAL A 14 51.43 -31.38 6.68
CA VAL A 14 51.05 -30.19 5.86
C VAL A 14 49.54 -29.94 6.06
N GLY A 15 49.16 -28.68 6.34
CA GLY A 15 47.82 -28.18 5.97
C GLY A 15 46.95 -27.57 7.07
N ASP A 16 47.39 -26.41 7.56
CA ASP A 16 46.65 -25.29 8.17
C ASP A 16 45.15 -25.43 8.52
N LYS A 17 44.85 -25.15 9.80
CA LYS A 17 43.52 -24.99 10.40
C LYS A 17 42.70 -23.96 9.62
N ARG A 18 41.67 -24.42 8.91
CA ARG A 18 40.58 -23.54 8.42
C ARG A 18 39.86 -22.91 9.61
N ILE A 19 40.20 -21.65 9.86
CA ILE A 19 39.45 -20.68 10.66
C ILE A 19 38.10 -20.49 9.96
N TRP A 20 37.07 -21.25 10.36
CA TRP A 20 35.73 -21.17 9.73
C TRP A 20 34.61 -20.79 10.71
N ILE A 21 34.98 -20.39 11.93
CA ILE A 21 34.01 -20.02 12.98
C ILE A 21 33.77 -18.50 13.13
N PRO A 22 34.68 -17.55 12.80
CA PRO A 22 34.38 -16.13 13.07
C PRO A 22 33.37 -15.53 12.08
N ALA A 23 33.26 -16.07 10.86
CA ALA A 23 32.37 -15.52 9.84
C ALA A 23 30.87 -15.67 10.20
N LEU A 24 30.48 -16.81 10.79
CA LEU A 24 29.07 -17.05 11.15
C LEU A 24 28.63 -16.20 12.34
N VAL A 25 29.52 -15.97 13.32
CA VAL A 25 29.22 -15.12 14.48
C VAL A 25 29.06 -13.65 14.07
N VAL A 26 29.86 -13.18 13.11
CA VAL A 26 29.73 -11.82 12.55
C VAL A 26 28.43 -11.66 11.75
N ILE A 27 28.03 -12.67 10.96
CA ILE A 27 26.77 -12.62 10.20
C ILE A 27 25.55 -12.59 11.14
N VAL A 28 25.54 -13.40 12.21
CA VAL A 28 24.44 -13.39 13.18
C VAL A 28 24.39 -12.06 13.95
N LEU A 29 25.54 -11.49 14.34
CA LEU A 29 25.58 -10.18 14.97
C LEU A 29 25.17 -9.03 14.03
N LEU A 30 25.46 -9.14 12.73
CA LEU A 30 24.98 -8.17 11.73
C LEU A 30 23.48 -8.29 11.47
N ILE A 31 22.90 -9.49 11.55
CA ILE A 31 21.43 -9.67 11.43
C ILE A 31 20.73 -9.12 12.67
N ILE A 32 21.27 -9.32 13.87
CA ILE A 32 20.67 -8.80 15.11
C ILE A 32 20.91 -7.29 15.22
N GLY A 33 22.10 -6.79 14.91
CA GLY A 33 22.43 -5.36 14.93
C GLY A 33 21.77 -4.56 13.80
N GLY A 34 21.68 -5.13 12.59
CA GLY A 34 21.01 -4.51 11.44
C GLY A 34 19.50 -4.61 11.49
N GLY A 35 18.94 -5.67 12.09
CA GLY A 35 17.50 -5.84 12.27
C GLY A 35 16.91 -4.87 13.29
N ILE A 36 17.65 -4.55 14.35
CA ILE A 36 17.23 -3.57 15.37
C ILE A 36 17.30 -2.14 14.79
N TRP A 37 18.32 -1.81 14.00
CA TRP A 37 18.44 -0.48 13.39
C TRP A 37 17.37 -0.26 12.29
N TRP A 38 17.04 -1.28 11.52
CA TRP A 38 15.97 -1.19 10.51
C TRP A 38 14.56 -1.09 11.13
N HIS A 39 14.35 -1.63 12.33
CA HIS A 39 13.08 -1.47 13.03
C HIS A 39 12.93 -0.10 13.69
N GLN A 40 14.02 0.49 14.20
CA GLN A 40 13.98 1.84 14.78
C GLN A 40 13.76 2.95 13.75
N ASP A 41 14.30 2.82 12.52
CA ASP A 41 14.07 3.82 11.46
C ASP A 41 12.62 3.81 10.93
N ARG A 42 11.90 2.69 11.11
CA ARG A 42 10.47 2.60 10.77
C ARG A 42 9.56 3.30 11.78
N ASP A 43 10.02 3.47 13.02
CA ASP A 43 9.25 4.13 14.08
C ASP A 43 9.40 5.67 14.06
N THR A 44 10.24 6.21 13.15
CA THR A 44 10.51 7.65 12.99
C THR A 44 9.91 8.27 11.73
N ALA A 45 8.91 7.64 11.11
CA ALA A 45 7.99 8.40 10.27
C ALA A 45 7.14 9.27 11.22
N PRO A 46 7.13 10.61 11.09
CA PRO A 46 6.19 11.43 11.86
C PRO A 46 4.79 10.87 11.63
N ALA A 47 4.10 10.49 12.70
CA ALA A 47 2.74 9.96 12.61
C ALA A 47 1.91 10.95 11.79
N GLN A 48 1.57 10.51 10.57
CA GLN A 48 0.86 11.33 9.62
C GLN A 48 -0.48 11.71 10.22
N SER A 49 -0.84 12.99 10.21
CA SER A 49 -2.14 13.40 10.77
C SER A 49 -3.28 12.77 9.96
N ASP A 50 -4.40 12.43 10.60
CA ASP A 50 -5.59 11.87 9.95
C ASP A 50 -6.05 12.70 8.74
N CYS A 51 -5.97 14.02 8.87
CA CYS A 51 -6.29 14.90 7.75
C CYS A 51 -5.27 14.84 6.62
N GLN A 52 -3.97 14.71 6.92
CA GLN A 52 -2.97 14.49 5.87
C GLN A 52 -3.21 13.15 5.14
N ILE A 53 -3.56 12.09 5.87
CA ILE A 53 -3.96 10.79 5.29
C ILE A 53 -5.19 10.94 4.39
N ALA A 54 -6.21 11.69 4.82
CA ALA A 54 -7.39 11.98 4.03
C ALA A 54 -7.11 12.79 2.75
N HIS A 55 -6.19 13.76 2.80
CA HIS A 55 -5.75 14.49 1.61
C HIS A 55 -4.98 13.58 0.65
N GLU A 56 -4.07 12.76 1.16
CA GLU A 56 -3.32 11.80 0.35
C GLU A 56 -4.22 10.75 -0.31
N LEU A 57 -5.28 10.30 0.37
CA LEU A 57 -6.31 9.44 -0.23
C LEU A 57 -6.95 10.11 -1.46
N VAL A 58 -7.36 11.37 -1.34
CA VAL A 58 -7.99 12.12 -2.44
C VAL A 58 -7.03 12.35 -3.60
N ASP A 59 -5.76 12.69 -3.30
CA ASP A 59 -4.72 12.91 -4.30
C ASP A 59 -4.31 11.61 -5.02
N PHE A 60 -4.17 10.52 -4.25
CA PHE A 60 -3.92 9.19 -4.80
C PHE A 60 -5.03 8.78 -5.76
N LYS A 61 -6.30 9.00 -5.38
CA LYS A 61 -7.44 8.71 -6.24
C LYS A 61 -7.42 9.54 -7.53
N ALA A 62 -7.17 10.84 -7.44
CA ALA A 62 -7.07 11.71 -8.62
C ALA A 62 -5.97 11.26 -9.59
N THR A 63 -4.86 10.75 -9.06
CA THR A 63 -3.76 10.17 -9.85
C THR A 63 -4.17 8.84 -10.47
N SER A 64 -4.79 7.97 -9.69
CA SER A 64 -5.29 6.66 -10.13
C SER A 64 -6.28 6.83 -11.28
N VAL A 65 -7.27 7.72 -11.18
CA VAL A 65 -8.23 7.99 -12.26
C VAL A 65 -7.53 8.38 -13.57
N LYS A 66 -6.52 9.25 -13.52
CA LYS A 66 -5.76 9.63 -14.74
C LYS A 66 -5.03 8.46 -15.37
N GLU A 67 -4.46 7.58 -14.56
CA GLU A 67 -3.81 6.36 -15.05
C GLU A 67 -4.83 5.42 -15.72
N GLN A 68 -6.00 5.29 -15.12
CA GLN A 68 -7.07 4.45 -15.65
C GLN A 68 -7.67 4.98 -16.95
N ASP A 69 -7.81 6.30 -17.07
CA ASP A 69 -8.20 6.96 -18.32
C ASP A 69 -7.16 6.71 -19.43
N ALA A 70 -5.86 6.72 -19.09
CA ALA A 70 -4.80 6.40 -20.04
C ALA A 70 -4.85 4.93 -20.49
N LEU A 71 -5.14 3.99 -19.57
CA LEU A 71 -5.30 2.57 -19.90
C LEU A 71 -6.56 2.30 -20.73
N LEU A 72 -7.66 3.03 -20.47
CA LEU A 72 -8.85 2.99 -21.32
C LEU A 72 -8.53 3.48 -22.74
N ALA A 73 -7.80 4.59 -22.86
CA ALA A 73 -7.42 5.14 -24.16
C ALA A 73 -6.47 4.23 -24.96
N SER A 74 -5.69 3.39 -24.27
CA SER A 74 -4.80 2.40 -24.91
C SER A 74 -5.49 1.07 -25.23
N GLY A 75 -6.75 0.87 -24.83
CA GLY A 75 -7.49 -0.39 -25.00
C GLY A 75 -7.00 -1.51 -24.07
N ALA A 76 -6.31 -1.18 -22.98
CA ALA A 76 -5.78 -2.13 -22.01
C ALA A 76 -6.82 -2.46 -20.92
N ASP A 77 -8.01 -2.91 -21.30
CA ASP A 77 -9.16 -3.06 -20.39
C ASP A 77 -8.91 -4.01 -19.22
N GLN A 78 -8.23 -5.13 -19.46
CA GLN A 78 -7.90 -6.11 -18.42
C GLN A 78 -6.91 -5.51 -17.40
N GLU A 79 -5.84 -4.87 -17.87
CA GLU A 79 -4.87 -4.19 -17.02
C GLU A 79 -5.54 -3.05 -16.23
N ARG A 80 -6.44 -2.31 -16.87
CA ARG A 80 -7.23 -1.26 -16.23
C ARG A 80 -8.04 -1.81 -15.05
N LEU A 81 -8.75 -2.93 -15.23
CA LEU A 81 -9.55 -3.54 -14.16
C LEU A 81 -8.68 -4.02 -12.99
N GLU A 82 -7.52 -4.61 -13.28
CA GLU A 82 -6.57 -5.06 -12.26
C GLU A 82 -5.97 -3.88 -11.48
N LYS A 83 -5.57 -2.79 -12.18
CA LYS A 83 -5.08 -1.57 -11.53
C LYS A 83 -6.17 -0.84 -10.76
N TYR A 84 -7.42 -0.83 -11.24
CA TYR A 84 -8.54 -0.29 -10.47
C TYR A 84 -8.66 -1.03 -9.14
N GLN A 85 -8.69 -2.37 -9.17
CA GLN A 85 -8.83 -3.16 -7.96
C GLN A 85 -7.68 -2.90 -6.96
N ALA A 86 -6.44 -2.88 -7.46
CA ALA A 86 -5.28 -2.56 -6.63
C ALA A 86 -5.34 -1.13 -6.06
N SER A 87 -5.91 -0.18 -6.81
CA SER A 87 -6.14 1.19 -6.36
C SER A 87 -7.14 1.23 -5.20
N VAL A 88 -8.31 0.60 -5.33
CA VAL A 88 -9.33 0.52 -4.27
C VAL A 88 -8.79 -0.16 -3.00
N ASP A 89 -8.01 -1.21 -3.15
CA ASP A 89 -7.40 -1.89 -2.00
C ASP A 89 -6.38 -0.98 -1.28
N ARG A 90 -5.63 -0.17 -2.02
CA ARG A 90 -4.74 0.84 -1.44
C ARG A 90 -5.50 2.02 -0.83
N GLU A 91 -6.61 2.44 -1.41
CA GLU A 91 -7.50 3.44 -0.82
C GLU A 91 -8.01 3.00 0.55
N GLN A 92 -8.39 1.73 0.70
CA GLN A 92 -8.79 1.17 1.99
C GLN A 92 -7.66 1.23 3.02
N GLN A 93 -6.40 1.02 2.61
CA GLN A 93 -5.26 1.15 3.53
C GLN A 93 -5.12 2.58 4.08
N TYR A 94 -5.45 3.62 3.31
CA TYR A 94 -5.48 4.99 3.84
C TYR A 94 -6.58 5.15 4.90
N VAL A 95 -7.77 4.59 4.68
CA VAL A 95 -8.87 4.63 5.66
C VAL A 95 -8.51 3.91 6.95
N ASP A 96 -7.86 2.75 6.85
CA ASP A 96 -7.47 1.93 8.01
C ASP A 96 -6.39 2.61 8.88
N GLN A 97 -5.66 3.57 8.31
CA GLN A 97 -4.64 4.35 9.02
C GLN A 97 -5.21 5.58 9.77
N ILE A 98 -6.45 5.98 9.46
CA ILE A 98 -7.12 7.11 10.12
C ILE A 98 -7.60 6.68 11.50
N GLN A 99 -7.24 7.45 12.53
CA GLN A 99 -7.60 7.16 13.92
C GLN A 99 -8.90 7.83 14.36
N ASP A 100 -9.19 9.04 13.88
CA ASP A 100 -10.44 9.74 14.17
C ASP A 100 -11.63 9.07 13.45
N PRO A 101 -12.60 8.51 14.19
CA PRO A 101 -13.75 7.82 13.59
C PRO A 101 -14.59 8.72 12.67
N SER A 102 -14.67 10.02 12.97
CA SER A 102 -15.46 10.96 12.16
C SER A 102 -14.82 11.27 10.82
N ILE A 103 -13.50 11.20 10.73
CA ILE A 103 -12.73 11.33 9.48
C ILE A 103 -12.72 9.99 8.76
N GLN A 104 -12.53 8.89 9.50
CA GLN A 104 -12.53 7.53 8.98
C GLN A 104 -13.86 7.20 8.28
N ASP A 105 -15.00 7.50 8.89
CA ASP A 105 -16.33 7.26 8.30
C ASP A 105 -16.49 8.01 6.96
N LYS A 106 -15.95 9.22 6.86
CA LYS A 106 -16.01 10.04 5.64
C LYS A 106 -15.05 9.56 4.56
N ALA A 107 -13.86 9.12 4.97
CA ALA A 107 -12.89 8.52 4.09
C ALA A 107 -13.40 7.18 3.56
N GLN A 108 -14.04 6.37 4.40
CA GLN A 108 -14.71 5.13 4.00
C GLN A 108 -15.81 5.41 2.97
N ALA A 109 -16.63 6.45 3.15
CA ALA A 109 -17.65 6.82 2.17
C ALA A 109 -17.07 7.18 0.79
N VAL A 110 -15.86 7.75 0.74
CA VAL A 110 -15.11 8.00 -0.50
C VAL A 110 -14.72 6.68 -1.17
N VAL A 111 -14.12 5.76 -0.41
CA VAL A 111 -13.66 4.45 -0.93
C VAL A 111 -14.84 3.57 -1.33
N ASP A 112 -15.94 3.61 -0.60
CA ASP A 112 -17.15 2.83 -0.92
C ASP A 112 -17.79 3.29 -2.22
N ALA A 113 -17.86 4.61 -2.46
CA ALA A 113 -18.32 5.15 -3.73
C ALA A 113 -17.38 4.76 -4.88
N ASP A 114 -16.06 4.69 -4.64
CA ASP A 114 -15.11 4.22 -5.62
C ASP A 114 -15.26 2.73 -5.95
N ARG A 115 -15.46 1.90 -4.92
CA ARG A 115 -15.72 0.48 -5.07
C ARG A 115 -17.04 0.21 -5.80
N GLU A 116 -18.05 1.05 -5.59
CA GLU A 116 -19.31 1.01 -6.38
C GLU A 116 -19.04 1.29 -7.87
N SER A 117 -18.22 2.31 -8.16
CA SER A 117 -17.76 2.62 -9.54
C SER A 117 -17.03 1.45 -10.17
N TYR A 118 -16.08 0.84 -9.46
CA TYR A 118 -15.35 -0.34 -9.93
C TYR A 118 -16.29 -1.50 -10.26
N ARG A 119 -17.17 -1.85 -9.31
CA ARG A 119 -18.12 -2.96 -9.49
C ARG A 119 -18.99 -2.73 -10.71
N LYS A 120 -19.43 -1.48 -10.95
CA LYS A 120 -20.24 -1.17 -12.13
C LYS A 120 -19.44 -1.26 -13.43
N GLN A 121 -18.17 -0.85 -13.43
CA GLN A 121 -17.28 -1.03 -14.59
C GLN A 121 -17.00 -2.50 -14.89
N ALA A 122 -16.70 -3.31 -13.86
CA ALA A 122 -16.49 -4.74 -14.02
C ALA A 122 -17.75 -5.46 -14.52
N ASP A 123 -18.93 -5.09 -14.00
CA ASP A 123 -20.22 -5.58 -14.46
C ASP A 123 -20.47 -5.24 -15.93
N MET A 124 -20.26 -3.98 -16.33
CA MET A 124 -20.42 -3.55 -17.73
C MET A 124 -19.41 -4.19 -18.69
N TYR A 125 -18.21 -4.54 -18.20
CA TYR A 125 -17.23 -5.28 -19.00
C TYR A 125 -17.64 -6.74 -19.19
N ALA A 126 -18.14 -7.39 -18.14
CA ALA A 126 -18.66 -8.76 -18.22
C ALA A 126 -19.96 -8.84 -19.02
N ASN A 127 -20.79 -7.80 -18.92
CA ASN A 127 -22.13 -7.68 -19.50
C ASN A 127 -22.25 -6.34 -20.26
N PRO A 128 -21.67 -6.24 -21.48
CA PRO A 128 -21.77 -5.01 -22.26
C PRO A 128 -23.23 -4.72 -22.62
N ALA A 129 -23.62 -3.45 -22.51
CA ALA A 129 -24.92 -3.01 -22.99
C ALA A 129 -25.05 -3.32 -24.49
N THR A 130 -26.18 -3.92 -24.86
CA THR A 130 -26.46 -4.32 -26.25
C THR A 130 -27.55 -3.47 -26.88
N SER A 131 -28.13 -2.54 -26.11
CA SER A 131 -29.23 -1.70 -26.52
C SER A 131 -29.14 -0.28 -25.93
N GLU A 132 -29.68 0.69 -26.65
CA GLU A 132 -29.78 2.09 -26.22
C GLU A 132 -30.37 2.28 -24.81
N PRO A 133 -31.44 1.57 -24.39
CA PRO A 133 -31.95 1.69 -23.03
C PRO A 133 -30.95 1.25 -21.96
N GLU A 134 -30.24 0.14 -22.19
CA GLU A 134 -29.21 -0.38 -21.28
C GLU A 134 -28.03 0.59 -21.17
N GLU A 135 -27.62 1.20 -22.28
CA GLU A 135 -26.57 2.23 -22.28
C GLU A 135 -26.99 3.46 -21.46
N ARG A 136 -28.23 3.94 -21.62
CA ARG A 136 -28.75 5.08 -20.84
C ARG A 136 -28.83 4.77 -19.36
N GLU A 137 -29.23 3.56 -19.00
CA GLU A 137 -29.25 3.10 -17.60
C GLU A 137 -27.84 3.05 -17.01
N ALA A 138 -26.87 2.52 -17.76
CA ALA A 138 -25.47 2.52 -17.36
C ALA A 138 -24.93 3.94 -17.13
N VAL A 139 -25.20 4.86 -18.06
CA VAL A 139 -24.79 6.27 -17.92
C VAL A 139 -25.42 6.92 -16.69
N ALA A 140 -26.71 6.70 -16.44
CA ALA A 140 -27.39 7.22 -15.26
C ALA A 140 -26.80 6.66 -13.96
N ALA A 141 -26.46 5.36 -13.94
CA ALA A 141 -25.80 4.73 -12.80
C ALA A 141 -24.42 5.35 -12.53
N TYR A 142 -23.61 5.58 -13.57
CA TYR A 142 -22.31 6.24 -13.43
C TYR A 142 -22.43 7.68 -12.92
N GLN A 143 -23.39 8.45 -13.42
CA GLN A 143 -23.64 9.81 -12.94
C GLN A 143 -24.01 9.83 -11.45
N HIS A 144 -24.87 8.90 -11.02
CA HIS A 144 -25.25 8.77 -9.62
C HIS A 144 -24.06 8.43 -8.71
N ILE A 145 -23.19 7.51 -9.15
CA ILE A 145 -21.98 7.15 -8.42
C ILE A 145 -21.00 8.33 -8.35
N ALA A 146 -20.84 9.07 -9.45
CA ALA A 146 -19.99 10.26 -9.49
C ALA A 146 -20.46 11.34 -8.51
N GLU A 147 -21.77 11.58 -8.40
CA GLU A 147 -22.33 12.53 -7.43
C GLU A 147 -22.15 12.06 -5.98
N LYS A 148 -22.35 10.76 -5.69
CA LYS A 148 -22.03 10.18 -4.37
C LYS A 148 -20.57 10.41 -4.01
N PHE A 149 -19.67 10.11 -4.93
CA PHE A 149 -18.24 10.27 -4.71
C PHE A 149 -17.87 11.73 -4.46
N LYS A 150 -18.38 12.66 -5.30
CA LYS A 150 -18.17 14.09 -5.13
C LYS A 150 -18.62 14.58 -3.77
N LYS A 151 -19.83 14.20 -3.35
CA LYS A 151 -20.38 14.55 -2.04
C LYS A 151 -19.51 14.02 -0.90
N ALA A 152 -19.12 12.74 -0.95
CA ALA A 152 -18.29 12.12 0.09
C ALA A 152 -16.92 12.81 0.20
N LYS A 153 -16.29 13.11 -0.95
CA LYS A 153 -15.02 13.85 -1.01
C LYS A 153 -15.17 15.25 -0.43
N ASP A 154 -16.21 16.00 -0.80
CA ASP A 154 -16.43 17.35 -0.30
C ASP A 154 -16.69 17.36 1.21
N GLU A 155 -17.41 16.37 1.75
CA GLU A 155 -17.60 16.20 3.19
C GLU A 155 -16.30 15.85 3.93
N LEU A 156 -15.48 14.98 3.35
CA LEU A 156 -14.15 14.63 3.88
C LEU A 156 -13.24 15.87 3.93
N LEU A 157 -13.13 16.61 2.83
CA LEU A 157 -12.31 17.82 2.74
C LEU A 157 -12.84 18.98 3.59
N LYS A 158 -14.15 19.05 3.83
CA LYS A 158 -14.73 20.01 4.78
C LYS A 158 -14.34 19.70 6.23
N THR A 159 -14.22 18.41 6.55
CA THR A 159 -13.81 17.93 7.89
C THR A 159 -12.30 18.10 8.07
N CYS A 160 -11.56 17.93 6.98
CA CYS A 160 -10.12 18.13 6.90
C CYS A 160 -9.78 19.27 5.95
N PRO A 161 -10.06 20.54 6.30
CA PRO A 161 -9.62 21.66 5.49
C PRO A 161 -8.10 21.59 5.37
N ALA A 162 -7.58 21.76 4.15
CA ALA A 162 -6.14 21.87 3.96
C ALA A 162 -5.62 22.91 4.94
N ALA A 163 -4.60 22.56 5.74
CA ALA A 163 -4.02 23.47 6.70
C ALA A 163 -3.73 24.78 5.98
N SER A 164 -4.50 25.83 6.29
CA SER A 164 -4.21 27.15 5.77
C SER A 164 -2.79 27.43 6.19
N THR A 165 -1.90 27.64 5.23
CA THR A 165 -0.54 28.11 5.42
C THR A 165 -0.57 29.55 5.95
N ASP A 166 -1.36 29.81 6.99
CA ASP A 166 -1.37 31.02 7.78
C ASP A 166 -0.33 30.84 8.91
N ARG A 167 0.92 30.62 8.48
CA ARG A 167 2.07 30.91 9.33
C ARG A 167 2.14 32.43 9.35
N LYS A 168 1.38 33.07 10.25
CA LYS A 168 1.57 34.48 10.62
C LYS A 168 3.07 34.69 10.89
N LEU A 169 3.71 35.40 9.97
CA LEU A 169 4.95 36.12 10.20
C LEU A 169 4.66 37.37 11.03
#